data_AF-A0A923XUJ8-F1
#
_entry.id   AF-A0A923XUJ8-F1
#
_cell.length_a   1.000
_cell.length_b   1.000
_cell.length_c   1.000
_cell.angle_alpha   90.00
_cell.angle_beta   90.00
_cell.angle_gamma   90.00
#
_symmetry.space_group_name_H-M   'P 1'
#
loop_
_entity.id
_entity.type
_entity.pdbx_description
1 polymer ?
#
loop_
_entity_poly.entity_id
_entity_poly.type
_entity_poly.pdbx_seq_one_letter_code
_entity_poly.pdbx_strand_id
1 'polypeptide(L)'
;FLQITVDTVDRFQGSDRDIIIFSSVITKDEQVTDFFTDFRRINVSVTRAKKKFILIGNKDILIKSDLFYKLIRLSKEVELLVD
;
A
#
# COMPACT_ATOMS: atom_id res chain seq x y z
N PHE A 1 3.86 -25.08 -8.05
CA PHE A 1 4.50 -23.82 -7.62
C PHE A 1 3.46 -22.71 -7.59
N LEU A 2 3.52 -21.81 -6.60
CA LEU A 2 2.67 -20.62 -6.58
C LEU A 2 3.08 -19.70 -7.75
N GLN A 3 2.13 -19.31 -8.60
CA GLN A 3 2.37 -18.29 -9.62
C GLN A 3 2.29 -16.91 -8.97
N ILE A 4 3.44 -16.24 -8.85
CA ILE A 4 3.56 -14.90 -8.27
C ILE A 4 3.81 -13.91 -9.41
N THR A 5 3.03 -12.83 -9.45
CA THR A 5 3.26 -11.69 -10.34
C THR A 5 3.82 -10.53 -9.52
N VAL A 6 4.88 -9.89 -10.01
CA VAL A 6 5.49 -8.71 -9.39
C VAL A 6 5.55 -7.60 -10.44
N ASP A 7 4.97 -6.45 -10.15
CA ASP A 7 5.01 -5.28 -11.02
C ASP A 7 4.74 -3.99 -10.22
N THR A 8 4.83 -2.84 -10.88
CA THR A 8 4.44 -1.54 -10.31
C THR A 8 2.92 -1.34 -10.37
N VAL A 9 2.39 -0.47 -9.52
CA VAL A 9 0.97 -0.13 -9.47
C VAL A 9 0.44 0.32 -10.84
N ASP A 10 1.21 1.13 -11.56
CA ASP A 10 0.80 1.70 -12.84
C ASP A 10 0.63 0.62 -13.92
N ARG A 11 1.45 -0.45 -13.86
CA ARG A 11 1.40 -1.58 -14.79
C ARG A 11 0.38 -2.65 -14.39
N PHE A 12 -0.08 -2.63 -13.14
CA PHE A 12 -1.07 -3.56 -12.60
C PHE A 12 -2.52 -3.21 -12.97
N GLN A 13 -2.76 -2.68 -14.18
CA GLN A 13 -4.10 -2.32 -14.64
C GLN A 13 -4.83 -3.53 -15.25
N GLY A 14 -6.10 -3.71 -14.86
CA GLY A 14 -7.01 -4.68 -15.50
C GLY A 14 -6.97 -6.12 -14.97
N SER A 15 -6.18 -6.41 -13.93
CA SER A 15 -6.14 -7.75 -13.33
C SER A 15 -6.16 -7.68 -11.80
N ASP A 16 -6.97 -8.52 -11.17
CA ASP A 16 -7.09 -8.62 -9.72
C ASP A 16 -6.39 -9.88 -9.19
N ARG A 17 -6.11 -9.92 -7.89
CA ARG A 17 -5.52 -11.08 -7.20
C ARG A 17 -6.24 -11.32 -5.88
N ASP A 18 -6.25 -12.57 -5.42
CA ASP A 18 -6.77 -12.90 -4.11
C ASP A 18 -6.03 -12.13 -3.00
N ILE A 19 -4.70 -12.02 -3.13
CA ILE A 19 -3.83 -11.32 -2.21
C ILE A 19 -2.97 -10.33 -2.99
N ILE A 20 -2.91 -9.09 -2.51
CA ILE A 20 -1.95 -8.07 -2.97
C ILE A 20 -1.01 -7.74 -1.82
N ILE A 21 0.29 -7.77 -2.10
CA ILE A 21 1.34 -7.28 -1.20
C ILE A 21 1.89 -6.01 -1.85
N PHE A 22 1.72 -4.88 -1.18
CA PHE A 22 2.19 -3.58 -1.62
C PHE A 22 3.41 -3.18 -0.79
N SER A 23 4.52 -2.90 -1.47
CA SER A 23 5.71 -2.31 -0.84
C SER A 23 5.73 -0.81 -1.11
N SER A 24 5.75 -0.01 -0.04
CA SER A 24 5.85 1.44 -0.16
C SER A 24 7.21 1.93 -0.64
N VAL A 25 8.26 1.11 -0.50
CA VAL A 25 9.69 1.41 -0.80
C VAL A 25 10.28 2.66 -0.13
N ILE A 26 9.47 3.43 0.61
CA ILE A 26 9.86 4.67 1.27
C ILE A 26 10.55 4.37 2.59
N THR A 27 11.69 5.03 2.77
CA THR A 27 12.53 4.90 3.97
C THR A 27 12.95 6.25 4.55
N LYS A 28 12.76 7.36 3.81
CA LYS A 28 13.16 8.71 4.21
C LYS A 28 12.10 9.76 3.85
N ASP A 29 12.13 10.88 4.55
CA ASP A 29 11.15 11.97 4.43
C ASP A 29 11.14 12.59 3.03
N GLU A 30 12.30 12.76 2.41
CA GLU A 30 12.42 13.39 1.10
C GLU A 30 11.75 12.57 -0.02
N GLN A 31 11.44 11.29 0.26
CA GLN A 31 10.75 10.40 -0.68
C GLN A 31 9.23 10.52 -0.60
N VAL A 32 8.69 11.14 0.45
CA VAL A 32 7.24 11.37 0.64
C VAL A 32 6.81 12.52 -0.28
N THR A 33 6.61 12.19 -1.55
CA THR A 33 6.25 13.13 -2.62
C THR A 33 4.77 13.02 -2.97
N ASP A 34 4.22 14.03 -3.63
CA ASP A 34 2.85 14.02 -4.16
C ASP A 34 2.57 12.80 -5.07
N PHE A 35 3.62 12.31 -5.75
CA PHE A 35 3.56 11.11 -6.58
C PHE A 35 3.34 9.83 -5.76
N PHE A 36 3.94 9.76 -4.58
CA PHE A 36 3.77 8.64 -3.67
C PHE A 36 2.42 8.70 -2.93
N THR A 37 2.01 9.91 -2.56
CA THR A 37 0.74 10.14 -1.86
C THR A 37 -0.46 10.26 -2.81
N ASP A 38 -0.27 9.95 -4.10
CA ASP A 38 -1.36 9.94 -5.07
C ASP A 38 -2.41 8.89 -4.68
N PHE A 39 -3.53 9.39 -4.18
CA PHE A 39 -4.68 8.62 -3.76
C PHE A 39 -5.15 7.60 -4.82
N ARG A 40 -5.02 7.94 -6.10
CA ARG A 40 -5.45 7.06 -7.20
C ARG A 40 -4.62 5.77 -7.24
N ARG A 41 -3.32 5.84 -6.96
CA ARG A 41 -2.42 4.68 -6.96
C ARG A 41 -2.71 3.74 -5.80
N ILE A 42 -2.96 4.30 -4.62
CA ILE A 42 -3.36 3.50 -3.46
C ILE A 42 -4.74 2.88 -3.66
N ASN A 43 -5.70 3.62 -4.19
CA ASN A 43 -7.01 3.06 -4.53
C ASN A 43 -6.92 1.91 -5.52
N VAL A 44 -6.13 2.07 -6.59
CA VAL A 44 -5.89 0.97 -7.53
C VAL A 44 -5.29 -0.21 -6.79
N SER A 45 -4.25 0.00 -5.99
CA SER A 45 -3.58 -1.10 -5.27
C SER A 45 -4.50 -1.85 -4.31
N VAL A 46 -5.34 -1.12 -3.56
CA VAL A 46 -6.31 -1.70 -2.60
C VAL A 46 -7.42 -2.44 -3.33
N THR A 47 -8.01 -1.85 -4.37
CA THR A 47 -9.15 -2.45 -5.11
C THR A 47 -8.77 -3.65 -5.97
N ARG A 48 -7.47 -3.90 -6.18
CA ARG A 48 -6.98 -5.10 -6.90
C ARG A 48 -6.92 -6.34 -6.01
N ALA A 49 -7.02 -6.19 -4.69
CA ALA A 49 -7.10 -7.29 -3.75
C ALA A 49 -8.54 -7.78 -3.58
N LYS A 50 -8.81 -9.07 -3.84
CA LYS A 50 -10.14 -9.66 -3.60
C LYS A 50 -10.36 -10.05 -2.14
N LYS A 51 -9.33 -10.56 -1.48
CA LYS A 51 -9.43 -11.13 -0.12
C LYS A 51 -8.54 -10.42 0.88
N LYS A 52 -7.31 -10.09 0.50
CA LYS A 52 -6.35 -9.48 1.43
C LYS A 52 -5.41 -8.49 0.75
N PHE A 53 -5.31 -7.31 1.34
CA PHE A 53 -4.30 -6.31 1.00
C PHE A 53 -3.30 -6.22 2.16
N ILE A 54 -2.00 -6.24 1.86
CA ILE A 54 -0.92 -6.13 2.84
C ILE A 54 -0.02 -4.96 2.42
N LEU A 55 0.10 -3.94 3.28
CA LEU A 55 1.02 -2.83 3.11
C LEU A 55 2.28 -3.08 3.92
N ILE A 56 3.45 -3.00 3.27
CA ILE A 56 4.77 -3.08 3.92
C ILE A 56 5.48 -1.73 3.75
N GLY A 57 5.97 -1.17 4.85
CA GLY A 57 6.65 0.12 4.81
C GLY A 57 7.13 0.62 6.16
N ASN A 58 7.90 1.72 6.12
CA ASN A 58 8.33 2.41 7.33
C ASN A 58 7.18 3.26 7.89
N LYS A 59 6.58 2.81 9.00
CA LYS A 59 5.46 3.49 9.67
C LYS A 59 5.76 4.96 9.96
N ASP A 60 6.94 5.27 10.51
CA ASP A 60 7.29 6.62 10.99
C ASP A 60 7.40 7.64 9.85
N ILE A 61 7.71 7.17 8.64
CA ILE A 61 7.74 8.00 7.44
C ILE A 61 6.35 8.09 6.80
N LEU A 62 5.64 6.96 6.68
CA LEU A 62 4.33 6.90 6.03
C LEU A 62 3.28 7.76 6.74
N ILE A 63 3.31 7.86 8.07
CA ILE A 63 2.37 8.69 8.84
C ILE A 63 2.48 10.20 8.52
N LYS A 64 3.52 10.65 7.83
CA LYS A 64 3.65 12.06 7.40
C LYS A 64 2.74 12.41 6.24
N SER A 65 2.20 11.40 5.54
CA SER A 65 1.13 11.58 4.56
C SER A 65 -0.24 11.41 5.22
N ASP A 66 -1.14 12.38 5.03
CA ASP A 66 -2.53 12.28 5.53
C ASP A 66 -3.24 11.00 5.08
N LEU A 67 -2.97 10.54 3.85
CA LEU A 67 -3.58 9.33 3.31
C LEU A 67 -3.13 8.08 4.08
N PHE A 68 -1.82 7.90 4.22
CA PHE A 68 -1.26 6.74 4.89
C PHE A 68 -1.46 6.80 6.41
N TYR A 69 -1.45 7.99 7.00
CA TYR A 69 -1.82 8.19 8.40
C TYR A 69 -3.23 7.67 8.69
N LYS A 70 -4.21 8.03 7.86
CA LYS A 70 -5.60 7.52 7.99
C LYS A 70 -5.66 6.01 7.80
N LEU A 71 -4.94 5.47 6.81
CA LEU A 71 -4.90 4.03 6.54
C LEU A 71 -4.31 3.25 7.72
N ILE A 72 -3.16 3.66 8.24
CA ILE A 72 -2.47 3.03 9.38
C ILE A 72 -3.32 3.13 10.64
N ARG A 73 -3.95 4.30 10.88
CA ARG A 73 -4.88 4.48 12.00
C ARG A 73 -6.05 3.50 11.91
N LEU A 74 -6.69 3.37 10.75
CA LEU A 74 -7.77 2.41 10.55
C LEU A 74 -7.29 0.98 10.78
N SER A 75 -6.13 0.59 10.23
CA SER A 75 -5.52 -0.73 10.45
C SER A 75 -5.28 -1.03 11.93
N LYS A 76 -4.93 -0.02 12.74
CA LYS A 76 -4.81 -0.17 14.19
C LYS A 76 -6.17 -0.38 14.87
N GLU A 77 -7.19 0.39 14.48
CA GLU A 77 -8.55 0.30 15.04
C GLU A 77 -9.18 -1.08 14.79
N VAL A 78 -8.82 -1.77 13.70
CA VAL A 78 -9.29 -3.12 13.37
C VAL A 78 -8.30 -4.25 13.75
N GLU A 79 -7.30 -3.96 14.58
CA GLU A 79 -6.31 -4.94 15.06
C GLU A 79 -5.49 -5.64 13.94
N LEU A 80 -5.27 -4.96 12.81
CA LEU A 80 -4.50 -5.46 11.67
C LEU A 80 -3.10 -4.83 11.54
N LEU A 81 -2.78 -3.80 12.32
CA LEU A 81 -1.45 -3.21 12.34
C LEU A 81 -0.48 -4.12 13.11
N VAL A 82 0.62 -4.51 12.46
CA VAL A 82 1.71 -5.30 13.03
C VAL A 82 3.01 -4.52 12.82
N ASP A 83 3.85 -4.45 13.86
CA ASP A 83 5.16 -3.78 13.85
C ASP A 83 6.31 -4.78 13.61
#